data_AF-A0A524QZ50-F1
#
_entry.id   AF-A0A524QZ50-F1
#
_cell.length_a   1.000
_cell.length_b   1.000
_cell.length_c   1.000
_cell.angle_alpha   90.00
_cell.angle_beta   90.00
_cell.angle_gamma   90.00
#
_symmetry.space_group_name_H-M   'P 1'
#
loop_
_entity.id
_entity.type
_entity.pdbx_description
1 polymer ?
#
loop_
_entity_poly.entity_id
_entity_poly.type
_entity_poly.pdbx_seq_one_letter_code
_entity_poly.pdbx_strand_id
1 'polypeptide(L)' 'MKMVNVHRAKTELSRLLEAVEAGEDVVIARAGVPVARLVPVRTDERVHGRLA' A
#
# COMPACT_ATOMS: atom_id res chain seq x y z
N MET A 1 -1.35 -5.54 -10.19
CA MET A 1 -0.35 -4.56 -9.72
C MET A 1 -0.67 -3.20 -10.30
N LYS A 2 -1.12 -2.27 -9.45
CA LYS A 2 -1.56 -0.94 -9.87
C LYS A 2 -0.61 0.11 -9.29
N MET A 3 -0.01 0.95 -10.14
CA MET A 3 0.91 2.01 -9.70
C MET A 3 0.22 3.37 -9.74
N VAL A 4 0.29 4.12 -8.64
CA VAL A 4 -0.36 5.43 -8.47
C VAL A 4 0.63 6.44 -7.93
N ASN A 5 0.55 7.69 -8.40
CA ASN A 5 1.42 8.74 -7.89
C ASN A 5 0.89 9.24 -6.53
N VAL A 6 1.80 9.67 -5.64
CA VAL A 6 1.50 10.22 -4.30
C VAL A 6 0.48 11.36 -4.35
N HIS A 7 0.49 12.20 -5.38
CA HIS A 7 -0.47 13.30 -5.53
C HIS A 7 -1.92 12.82 -5.69
N ARG A 8 -2.11 11.68 -6.36
CA ARG A 8 -3.41 11.04 -6.50
C ARG A 8 -3.74 10.20 -5.27
N ALA A 9 -2.75 9.48 -4.75
CA ALA A 9 -2.91 8.60 -3.60
C ALA A 9 -3.37 9.35 -2.34
N LYS A 10 -2.88 10.58 -2.09
CA LYS A 10 -3.32 11.38 -0.93
C LYS A 10 -4.81 11.76 -0.98
N THR A 11 -5.40 11.86 -2.17
CA THR A 11 -6.79 12.27 -2.38
C THR A 11 -7.72 11.06 -2.44
N GLU A 12 -7.28 9.98 -3.08
CA GLU A 12 -8.06 8.76 -3.29
C GLU A 12 -7.68 7.63 -2.30
N LEU A 13 -7.06 7.96 -1.15
CA LEU A 13 -6.51 6.96 -0.23
C LEU A 13 -7.55 5.92 0.19
N SER A 14 -8.76 6.35 0.56
CA SER A 14 -9.84 5.45 0.97
C SER A 14 -10.17 4.43 -0.12
N ARG A 15 -10.26 4.86 -1.39
CA ARG A 15 -10.52 3.96 -2.52
C ARG A 15 -9.36 3.01 -2.80
N LEU A 16 -8.13 3.46 -2.59
CA LEU A 16 -6.96 2.59 -2.70
C LEU A 16 -6.94 1.53 -1.60
N LEU A 17 -7.39 1.88 -0.40
CA LEU A 17 -7.55 0.92 0.70
C LEU A 17 -8.64 -0.11 0.39
N GLU A 18 -9.79 0.28 -0.14
CA GLU A 18 -10.84 -0.67 -0.57
C GLU A 18 -10.31 -1.70 -1.60
N ALA A 19 -9.51 -1.24 -2.57
CA ALA A 19 -8.88 -2.13 -3.55
C ALA A 19 -7.91 -3.10 -2.87
N VAL A 20 -7.13 -2.62 -1.89
CA VAL A 20 -6.18 -3.42 -1.13
C VAL A 20 -6.89 -4.41 -0.22
N GLU A 21 -7.99 -4.03 0.42
CA GLU A 21 -8.86 -4.92 1.21
C GLU A 21 -9.47 -6.03 0.34
N ALA A 22 -9.81 -5.71 -0.91
CA ALA A 22 -10.26 -6.70 -1.89
C ALA A 22 -9.15 -7.66 -2.37
N GLY A 23 -7.90 -7.45 -1.95
CA GLY A 23 -6.78 -8.31 -2.30
C GLY A 23 -5.83 -7.73 -3.36
N GLU A 24 -6.00 -6.46 -3.77
CA GLU A 24 -5.10 -5.87 -4.76
C GLU A 24 -3.78 -5.34 -4.16
N ASP A 25 -2.71 -5.49 -4.94
CA ASP A 25 -1.42 -4.86 -4.67
C ASP A 25 -1.30 -3.51 -5.37
N VAL A 26 -1.16 -2.45 -4.58
CA VAL A 26 -1.03 -1.07 -5.06
C VAL A 26 0.35 -0.52 -4.72
N VAL A 27 1.05 0.03 -5.70
CA VAL A 27 2.35 0.72 -5.51
C VAL A 27 2.14 2.22 -5.59
N ILE A 28 2.60 2.94 -4.57
CA ILE A 28 2.63 4.40 -4.56
C ILE A 28 4.00 4.85 -5.05
N ALA A 29 4.02 5.71 -6.05
CA ALA A 29 5.22 6.32 -6.61
C ALA A 29 5.25 7.84 -6.37
N ARG A 30 6.44 8.43 -6.26
CA ARG A 30 6.68 9.87 -6.25
C ARG A 30 7.56 10.20 -7.43
N ALA A 31 7.09 11.09 -8.31
CA ALA A 31 7.80 11.48 -9.54
C ALA A 31 8.26 10.27 -10.41
N GLY A 32 7.43 9.22 -10.49
CA GLY A 32 7.76 8.00 -11.24
C GLY A 32 8.61 6.98 -10.49
N VAL A 33 9.11 7.32 -9.29
CA VAL A 33 9.90 6.42 -8.44
C VAL A 33 8.98 5.74 -7.42
N PRO A 34 8.92 4.40 -7.34
CA PRO A 34 8.12 3.71 -6.33
C PRO A 34 8.67 3.97 -4.92
N VAL A 35 7.81 4.40 -4.00
CA VAL A 35 8.18 4.78 -2.62
C VAL A 35 7.47 3.94 -1.55
N ALA A 36 6.31 3.38 -1.86
CA ALA A 36 5.56 2.54 -0.93
C ALA A 36 4.72 1.51 -1.68
N ARG A 37 4.33 0.45 -0.99
CA ARG A 37 3.39 -0.55 -1.47
C ARG A 37 2.31 -0.75 -0.42
N LEU A 38 1.05 -0.64 -0.82
CA LEU A 38 -0.10 -1.03 -0.03
C LEU A 38 -0.41 -2.49 -0.38
N VAL A 39 -0.44 -3.32 0.65
CA VAL A 39 -0.80 -4.73 0.57
C VAL A 39 -1.82 -5.03 1.67
N PRO A 40 -2.73 -6.00 1.47
CA PRO A 40 -3.69 -6.37 2.49
C PRO A 40 -2.94 -6.85 3.73
N VAL A 41 -3.25 -6.24 4.87
CA VAL A 41 -2.75 -6.72 6.16
C VAL A 41 -3.54 -7.98 6.50
N ARG A 42 -2.96 -9.14 6.19
CA ARG A 42 -3.46 -10.39 6.75
C ARG A 42 -2.99 -10.43 8.20
N THR A 43 -3.91 -10.62 9.14
CA THR A 43 -3.58 -11.00 10.52
C THR A 43 -2.95 -12.39 10.48
N ASP A 44 -1.71 -12.47 10.00
CA ASP A 44 -0.80 -13.51 10.41
C ASP A 44 -0.10 -12.95 11.63
N GLU A 45 -0.43 -13.54 12.77
CA GLU A 45 0.11 -13.27 14.08
C GLU A 45 1.63 -13.50 14.04
N ARG A 46 2.42 -12.52 13.59
CA ARG A 46 3.84 -12.28 13.92
C ARG A 46 4.51 -11.31 12.94
N VAL A 47 4.55 -10.03 13.31
CA VAL A 47 5.78 -9.21 13.24
C VAL A 47 5.63 -8.00 14.18
N HIS A 48 5.34 -8.28 15.46
CA HIS A 48 5.84 -7.41 16.51
C HIS A 48 7.19 -7.98 16.94
N GLY A 49 8.27 -7.29 16.59
CA GLY A 49 9.61 -7.58 17.11
C GLY A 49 10.47 -8.51 16.25
N ARG A 50 11.39 -7.91 15.50
CA ARG A 50 12.76 -8.42 15.43
C ARG A 50 13.62 -7.27 15.93
N LEU A 51 14.03 -7.28 17.21
CA LEU A 51 15.31 -7.85 17.66
C LEU A 51 16.47 -7.38 16.76
N ALA A 52 17.06 -6.25 17.12
CA ALA A 52 18.49 -6.10 17.38
C ALA A 52 18.69 -4.85 18.25
#